data_AF-A0A1H2CE33-F1
#
_entry.id   AF-A0A1H2CE33-F1
#
_cell.length_a   1.000
_cell.length_b   1.000
_cell.length_c   1.000
_cell.angle_alpha   90.00
_cell.angle_beta   90.00
_cell.angle_gamma   90.00
#
_symmetry.space_group_name_H-M   'P 1'
#
loop_
_entity.id
_entity.type
_entity.pdbx_description
1 polymer ?
#
loop_
_entity_poly.entity_id
_entity_poly.type
_entity_poly.pdbx_seq_one_letter_code
_entity_poly.pdbx_strand_id
1 'polypeptide(L)'
;MRHRGWLAGVVVGLTACTAADAEPGDVATEPEQQRFTGTFLVLEDAEHGPQVCYGGALFSNPPKCGGPDIPNWDWSAVEHESVDGVRWGDYQVTGTFDGTEFTLTEPAGPPEPPGMDDGRPDLDALLDTPCEAPPEGWVLVDIATASTEVLDAVVDYAAALPGYGGLWVDRSVEQPPGVPPSAAAAAAILNVSFTGDLAAREAELRAVWGGALCVTQARHEHSRLEEIQAELAGEFGIYSASVSGPENLVEVDAFIDDGLQEQLDETYGPGTVRVTSALRPVPPDDAPTIYAGTFTVIESRDGDVNACSMVMESYPPGCGGGFELRGWSWEDVRGEESSDGVTWGDYHIKGTWDGTALTLTAPPEPPPPSGPREDLSQRFDTPCPTPPGGWAILDGALTHATDFQRAHAYALAAPGYVDSWLDRHVAPEARSATAPAEVIVNFRFTGDLATHEAALRSLYGGAICVSQAERSQQEMEATGAEIAAAHDALAWTVESPANTVWIQVIVDDGLQERLDEEYGPGLVRVEALLKPVD
;
A
#
# COMPACT_ATOMS: atom_id res chain seq x y z
N MET A 1 70.15 61.69 17.13
CA MET A 1 69.88 60.29 16.73
C MET A 1 68.39 60.05 16.90
N ARG A 2 67.58 59.55 15.97
CA ARG A 2 67.74 59.14 14.56
C ARG A 2 66.31 59.11 13.95
N HIS A 3 66.22 59.61 12.70
CA HIS A 3 65.32 59.33 11.54
C HIS A 3 63.79 59.23 11.73
N ARG A 4 62.88 59.98 11.09
CA ARG A 4 62.65 60.50 9.69
C ARG A 4 62.37 59.46 8.59
N GLY A 5 61.17 59.57 8.01
CA GLY A 5 60.78 59.24 6.61
C GLY A 5 59.95 57.96 6.45
N TRP A 6 59.07 57.76 5.46
CA TRP A 6 58.47 58.55 4.38
C TRP A 6 57.51 57.60 3.62
N LEU A 7 56.41 58.14 3.07
CA LEU A 7 55.71 57.76 1.82
C LEU A 7 54.80 56.53 1.59
N ALA A 8 53.77 56.88 0.79
CA ALA A 8 53.09 56.17 -0.31
C ALA A 8 52.13 55.03 0.06
N GLY A 9 50.85 55.01 -0.33
CA GLY A 9 50.21 55.58 -1.51
C GLY A 9 50.17 54.54 -2.63
N VAL A 10 49.19 53.63 -2.59
CA VAL A 10 48.91 52.67 -3.67
C VAL A 10 47.47 52.85 -4.15
N VAL A 11 47.38 53.14 -5.45
CA VAL A 11 46.20 53.24 -6.30
C VAL A 11 45.78 51.83 -6.70
N VAL A 12 44.50 51.50 -6.58
CA VAL A 12 43.89 50.35 -7.30
C VAL A 12 42.87 50.92 -8.27
N GLY A 13 43.07 50.61 -9.54
CA GLY A 13 42.36 51.20 -10.67
C GLY A 13 40.94 50.67 -10.84
N LEU A 14 40.03 51.59 -11.17
CA LEU A 14 38.74 51.31 -11.79
C LEU A 14 38.99 50.78 -13.20
N THR A 15 38.85 49.48 -13.41
CA THR A 15 38.67 48.89 -14.73
C THR A 15 37.22 49.06 -15.14
N ALA A 16 36.99 50.00 -16.05
CA ALA A 16 35.76 50.08 -16.82
C ALA A 16 35.75 48.91 -17.82
N CYS A 17 34.94 47.88 -17.56
CA CYS A 17 34.56 46.93 -18.59
C CYS A 17 33.51 47.62 -19.47
N THR A 18 33.93 47.91 -20.70
CA THR A 18 33.09 48.36 -21.79
C THR A 18 32.04 47.30 -22.09
N ALA A 19 30.76 47.69 -22.06
CA ALA A 19 29.68 46.94 -22.67
C ALA A 19 29.95 46.81 -24.17
N ALA A 20 30.27 45.59 -24.60
CA ALA A 20 30.29 45.19 -25.99
C ALA A 20 29.54 43.84 -26.07
N ASP A 21 28.49 43.85 -26.89
CA ASP A 21 27.76 42.71 -27.42
C ASP A 21 27.02 41.81 -26.41
N ALA A 22 25.87 42.31 -25.93
CA ALA A 22 24.76 41.43 -25.54
C ALA A 22 23.96 41.09 -26.80
N GLU A 23 24.07 39.85 -27.25
CA GLU A 23 23.21 39.29 -28.30
C GLU A 23 21.74 39.33 -27.84
N PRO A 24 20.80 39.81 -28.67
CA PRO A 24 19.37 39.75 -28.34
C PRO A 24 18.89 38.33 -28.67
N GLY A 25 19.00 37.43 -27.70
CA GLY A 25 18.71 36.02 -27.94
C GLY A 25 18.56 35.15 -26.70
N ASP A 26 18.22 35.71 -25.55
CA ASP A 26 17.61 34.94 -24.47
C ASP A 26 16.19 35.51 -24.27
N VAL A 27 15.23 34.87 -24.91
CA VAL A 27 13.88 34.85 -24.36
C VAL A 27 14.06 34.12 -23.04
N ALA A 28 14.06 34.85 -21.94
CA ALA A 28 13.88 34.24 -20.63
C ALA A 28 12.55 33.49 -20.73
N THR A 29 12.61 32.17 -20.90
CA THR A 29 11.47 31.30 -20.67
C THR A 29 11.01 31.64 -19.27
N GLU A 30 9.79 32.18 -19.12
CA GLU A 30 9.19 32.25 -17.80
C GLU A 30 9.25 30.83 -17.22
N PRO A 31 9.66 30.66 -15.95
CA PRO A 31 9.70 29.33 -15.36
C PRO A 31 8.32 28.71 -15.56
N GLU A 32 8.28 27.53 -16.19
CA GLU A 32 7.04 26.77 -16.31
C GLU A 32 6.48 26.62 -14.90
N GLN A 33 5.28 27.15 -14.68
CA GLN A 33 4.64 27.08 -13.37
C GLN A 33 4.36 25.62 -13.05
N GLN A 34 4.68 25.21 -11.82
CA GLN A 34 4.41 23.87 -11.33
C GLN A 34 2.93 23.55 -11.54
N ARG A 35 2.67 22.48 -12.30
CA ARG A 35 1.32 21.92 -12.45
C ARG A 35 1.04 20.99 -11.28
N PHE A 36 -0.23 20.87 -10.94
CA PHE A 36 -0.72 20.01 -9.88
C PHE A 36 -1.93 19.22 -10.37
N THR A 37 -2.12 18.03 -9.82
CA THR A 37 -3.26 17.17 -10.13
C THR A 37 -3.87 16.58 -8.87
N GLY A 38 -5.17 16.32 -8.89
CA GLY A 38 -5.89 15.65 -7.80
C GLY A 38 -7.38 15.47 -8.10
N THR A 39 -8.05 14.61 -7.33
CA THR A 39 -9.50 14.39 -7.40
C THR A 39 -10.21 15.19 -6.33
N PHE A 40 -11.20 15.99 -6.74
CA PHE A 40 -11.97 16.83 -5.82
C PHE A 40 -13.43 16.94 -6.21
N LEU A 41 -14.26 17.21 -5.21
CA LEU A 41 -15.57 17.81 -5.46
C LEU A 41 -15.37 19.26 -5.92
N VAL A 42 -16.02 19.63 -7.02
CA VAL A 42 -16.15 21.03 -7.47
C VAL A 42 -17.57 21.50 -7.23
N LEU A 43 -17.74 22.72 -6.70
CA LEU A 43 -19.04 23.27 -6.33
C LEU A 43 -19.19 24.73 -6.75
N GLU A 44 -20.36 25.10 -7.29
CA GLU A 44 -20.77 26.49 -7.55
C GLU A 44 -22.13 26.76 -6.91
N ASP A 45 -22.30 27.94 -6.30
CA ASP A 45 -23.58 28.40 -5.79
C ASP A 45 -23.87 29.89 -6.10
N ALA A 46 -24.81 30.51 -5.41
CA ALA A 46 -25.17 31.91 -5.64
C ALA A 46 -24.20 32.92 -5.01
N GLU A 47 -23.39 32.49 -4.05
CA GLU A 47 -22.44 33.31 -3.31
C GLU A 47 -21.06 33.31 -3.97
N HIS A 48 -20.65 32.19 -4.57
CA HIS A 48 -19.35 32.04 -5.24
C HIS A 48 -19.44 31.26 -6.57
N GLY A 49 -18.44 31.48 -7.44
CA GLY A 49 -18.26 30.69 -8.66
C GLY A 49 -17.80 29.25 -8.38
N PRO A 50 -17.40 28.50 -9.41
CA PRO A 50 -16.85 27.15 -9.24
C PRO A 50 -15.61 27.14 -8.34
N GLN A 51 -15.61 26.31 -7.31
CA GLN A 51 -14.51 26.15 -6.36
C GLN A 51 -14.13 24.68 -6.16
N VAL A 52 -12.83 24.41 -5.94
CA VAL A 52 -12.34 23.09 -5.48
C VAL A 52 -12.64 22.95 -3.98
N CYS A 53 -13.30 21.88 -3.56
CA CYS A 53 -13.61 21.63 -2.14
C CYS A 53 -12.43 21.00 -1.41
N TYR A 54 -11.73 21.79 -0.57
CA TYR A 54 -10.48 21.37 0.07
C TYR A 54 -10.54 20.19 1.06
N GLY A 55 -11.70 19.88 1.65
CA GLY A 55 -11.83 18.83 2.68
C GLY A 55 -13.02 17.88 2.44
N GLY A 56 -13.41 17.73 1.17
CA GLY A 56 -14.65 17.06 0.78
C GLY A 56 -15.91 17.87 1.06
N ALA A 57 -17.06 17.33 0.68
CA ALA A 57 -18.36 17.92 1.02
C ALA A 57 -18.81 17.53 2.42
N LEU A 58 -19.46 18.47 3.12
CA LEU A 58 -20.34 18.10 4.22
C LEU A 58 -21.45 17.17 3.71
N PHE A 59 -21.84 16.17 4.51
CA PHE A 59 -22.96 15.27 4.23
C PHE A 59 -24.31 16.01 4.26
N SER A 60 -24.56 16.87 3.27
CA SER A 60 -25.79 17.62 3.04
C SER A 60 -26.18 17.58 1.57
N ASN A 61 -27.46 17.82 1.29
CA ASN A 61 -27.96 17.95 -0.08
C ASN A 61 -28.75 19.27 -0.20
N PRO A 62 -28.25 20.30 -0.93
CA PRO A 62 -26.97 20.32 -1.65
C PRO A 62 -25.74 20.30 -0.70
N PRO A 63 -24.58 19.83 -1.17
CA PRO A 63 -23.34 19.87 -0.40
C PRO A 63 -22.91 21.31 -0.11
N LYS A 64 -22.04 21.46 0.88
CA LYS A 64 -21.40 22.73 1.19
C LYS A 64 -19.92 22.50 1.40
N CYS A 65 -19.11 23.34 0.77
CA CYS A 65 -17.67 23.39 0.93
C CYS A 65 -17.20 24.81 0.60
N GLY A 66 -15.90 25.05 0.76
CA GLY A 66 -15.26 26.22 0.19
C GLY A 66 -13.83 25.88 -0.20
N GLY A 67 -13.29 26.65 -1.14
CA GLY A 67 -11.88 26.55 -1.50
C GLY A 67 -11.48 27.54 -2.59
N PRO A 68 -10.45 27.25 -3.39
CA PRO A 68 -9.95 28.17 -4.39
C PRO A 68 -10.91 28.23 -5.57
N ASP A 69 -11.07 29.43 -6.12
CA ASP A 69 -11.85 29.62 -7.33
C ASP A 69 -11.16 28.94 -8.53
N ILE A 70 -11.98 28.40 -9.43
CA ILE A 70 -11.56 27.85 -10.72
C ILE A 70 -12.08 28.76 -11.83
N PRO A 71 -11.37 29.85 -12.15
CA PRO A 71 -11.90 30.92 -13.01
C PRO A 71 -12.21 30.47 -14.44
N ASN A 72 -11.59 29.37 -14.90
CA ASN A 72 -11.76 28.80 -16.24
C ASN A 72 -12.61 27.52 -16.26
N TRP A 73 -13.41 27.26 -15.22
CA TRP A 73 -14.32 26.12 -15.18
C TRP A 73 -15.51 26.25 -16.15
N ASP A 74 -15.92 25.13 -16.74
CA ASP A 74 -17.07 25.05 -17.66
C ASP A 74 -17.97 23.86 -17.35
N TRP A 75 -19.10 24.12 -16.68
CA TRP A 75 -20.12 23.11 -16.39
C TRP A 75 -20.75 22.45 -17.62
N SER A 76 -20.61 23.03 -18.81
CA SER A 76 -21.12 22.41 -20.04
C SER A 76 -20.21 21.30 -20.58
N ALA A 77 -18.96 21.22 -20.10
CA ALA A 77 -17.98 20.22 -20.48
C ALA A 77 -18.01 18.96 -19.60
N VAL A 78 -18.77 18.97 -18.49
CA VAL A 78 -18.79 17.90 -17.49
C VAL A 78 -20.21 17.50 -17.07
N GLU A 79 -20.38 16.23 -16.71
CA GLU A 79 -21.60 15.77 -16.02
C GLU A 79 -21.62 16.28 -14.59
N HIS A 80 -22.77 16.75 -14.10
CA HIS A 80 -22.90 17.33 -12.76
C HIS A 80 -24.31 17.16 -12.20
N GLU A 81 -24.42 17.26 -10.88
CA GLU A 81 -25.69 17.38 -10.18
C GLU A 81 -26.06 18.85 -9.98
N SER A 82 -27.36 19.12 -9.85
CA SER A 82 -27.83 20.45 -9.47
C SER A 82 -29.15 20.43 -8.71
N VAL A 83 -29.18 21.13 -7.58
CA VAL A 83 -30.35 21.32 -6.72
C VAL A 83 -30.31 22.73 -6.13
N ASP A 84 -31.47 23.39 -6.07
CA ASP A 84 -31.66 24.70 -5.41
C ASP A 84 -30.65 25.80 -5.82
N GLY A 85 -30.15 25.73 -7.06
CA GLY A 85 -29.19 26.71 -7.60
C GLY A 85 -27.73 26.41 -7.29
N VAL A 86 -27.44 25.28 -6.62
CA VAL A 86 -26.09 24.75 -6.42
C VAL A 86 -25.81 23.72 -7.51
N ARG A 87 -24.58 23.70 -8.04
CA ARG A 87 -24.06 22.66 -8.95
C ARG A 87 -22.83 22.02 -8.35
N TRP A 88 -22.69 20.71 -8.49
CA TRP A 88 -21.52 20.00 -7.99
C TRP A 88 -21.24 18.69 -8.72
N GLY A 89 -20.02 18.19 -8.58
CA GLY A 89 -19.59 16.85 -9.03
C GLY A 89 -18.13 16.58 -8.65
N ASP A 90 -17.73 15.31 -8.67
CA ASP A 90 -16.36 14.89 -8.39
C ASP A 90 -15.56 14.78 -9.70
N TYR A 91 -14.35 15.35 -9.72
CA TYR A 91 -13.53 15.44 -10.93
C TYR A 91 -12.05 15.29 -10.61
N GLN A 92 -11.32 14.65 -11.52
CA GLN A 92 -9.88 14.83 -11.61
C GLN A 92 -9.60 16.17 -12.27
N VAL A 93 -8.78 17.01 -11.63
CA VAL A 93 -8.38 18.31 -12.16
C VAL A 93 -6.86 18.38 -12.27
N THR A 94 -6.37 18.99 -13.35
CA THR A 94 -4.94 19.28 -13.56
C THR A 94 -4.77 20.74 -13.94
N GLY A 95 -3.89 21.46 -13.24
CA GLY A 95 -3.80 22.91 -13.36
C GLY A 95 -2.64 23.53 -12.60
N THR A 96 -2.58 24.86 -12.58
CA THR A 96 -1.63 25.62 -11.75
C THR A 96 -2.36 26.24 -10.56
N PHE A 97 -1.65 26.38 -9.44
CA PHE A 97 -2.17 27.00 -8.23
C PHE A 97 -1.26 28.16 -7.80
N ASP A 98 -1.85 29.34 -7.57
CA ASP A 98 -1.09 30.55 -7.21
C ASP A 98 -1.14 30.89 -5.71
N GLY A 99 -1.71 30.00 -4.90
CA GLY A 99 -2.01 30.23 -3.49
C GLY A 99 -3.46 30.64 -3.22
N THR A 100 -4.20 31.06 -4.25
CA THR A 100 -5.58 31.57 -4.13
C THR A 100 -6.56 30.99 -5.14
N GLU A 101 -6.16 30.83 -6.39
CA GLU A 101 -6.98 30.32 -7.48
C GLU A 101 -6.32 29.08 -8.10
N PHE A 102 -7.14 28.11 -8.53
CA PHE A 102 -6.68 26.94 -9.28
C PHE A 102 -7.09 27.10 -10.75
N THR A 103 -6.14 27.26 -11.66
CA THR A 103 -6.42 27.42 -13.09
C THR A 103 -6.20 26.10 -13.81
N LEU A 104 -7.24 25.54 -14.42
CA LEU A 104 -7.11 24.31 -15.20
C LEU A 104 -6.16 24.49 -16.38
N THR A 105 -5.19 23.58 -16.55
CA THR A 105 -4.35 23.49 -17.75
C THR A 105 -4.86 22.42 -18.71
N GLU A 106 -5.70 21.51 -18.21
CA GLU A 106 -6.31 20.41 -18.96
C GLU A 106 -7.81 20.34 -18.68
N PRO A 107 -8.62 19.78 -19.60
CA PRO A 107 -10.04 19.54 -19.32
C PRO A 107 -10.21 18.64 -18.10
N ALA A 108 -11.19 18.96 -17.24
CA ALA A 108 -11.53 18.11 -16.10
C ALA A 108 -11.94 16.71 -16.56
N GLY A 109 -11.37 15.69 -15.92
CA GLY A 109 -11.63 14.28 -16.20
C GLY A 109 -12.65 13.68 -15.24
N PRO A 110 -13.09 12.43 -15.50
CA PRO A 110 -13.77 11.65 -14.47
C PRO A 110 -12.87 11.54 -13.22
N PRO A 111 -13.46 11.42 -12.01
CA PRO A 111 -12.68 11.26 -10.79
C PRO A 111 -11.84 10.00 -10.89
N GLU A 112 -10.60 10.07 -10.43
CA GLU A 112 -9.76 8.89 -10.30
C GLU A 112 -10.43 7.97 -9.26
N PRO A 113 -10.54 6.65 -9.50
CA PRO A 113 -10.92 5.74 -8.44
C PRO A 113 -9.98 5.96 -7.26
N PRO A 114 -10.45 5.97 -6.00
CA PRO A 114 -9.56 6.12 -4.86
C PRO A 114 -8.43 5.09 -4.97
N GLY A 115 -7.21 5.60 -5.19
CA GLY A 115 -6.00 4.82 -5.23
C GLY A 115 -5.72 4.23 -3.86
N MET A 116 -5.11 3.05 -3.83
CA MET A 116 -4.82 2.31 -2.60
C MET A 116 -3.61 2.86 -1.82
N ASP A 117 -3.07 4.02 -2.21
CA ASP A 117 -1.81 4.54 -1.68
C ASP A 117 -1.82 6.08 -1.60
N ASP A 118 -2.56 6.64 -0.65
CA ASP A 118 -2.45 8.04 -0.22
C ASP A 118 -1.33 8.23 0.83
N GLY A 119 -0.45 7.23 0.97
CA GLY A 119 0.58 7.17 2.01
C GLY A 119 0.03 6.94 3.42
N ARG A 120 -1.30 6.79 3.58
CA ARG A 120 -1.89 6.43 4.88
C ARG A 120 -2.00 4.91 4.97
N PRO A 121 -1.56 4.32 6.09
CA PRO A 121 -1.76 2.90 6.32
C PRO A 121 -3.26 2.56 6.39
N ASP A 122 -3.61 1.35 5.92
CA ASP A 122 -4.96 0.81 6.01
C ASP A 122 -5.50 0.94 7.45
N LEU A 123 -6.72 1.45 7.60
CA LEU A 123 -7.34 1.67 8.91
C LEU A 123 -7.43 0.36 9.71
N ASP A 124 -7.69 -0.76 9.05
CA ASP A 124 -7.75 -2.06 9.74
C ASP A 124 -6.36 -2.45 10.27
N ALA A 125 -5.29 -2.26 9.46
CA ALA A 125 -3.91 -2.50 9.88
C ALA A 125 -3.42 -1.51 10.96
N LEU A 126 -3.89 -0.26 10.92
CA LEU A 126 -3.60 0.75 11.95
C LEU A 126 -4.18 0.39 13.31
N LEU A 127 -5.35 -0.25 13.30
CA LEU A 127 -6.06 -0.62 14.53
C LEU A 127 -5.59 -1.95 15.11
N ASP A 128 -4.77 -2.72 14.38
CA ASP A 128 -4.22 -3.98 14.84
C ASP A 128 -3.44 -3.83 16.15
N THR A 129 -3.50 -4.89 16.96
CA THR A 129 -2.77 -4.95 18.22
C THR A 129 -1.29 -5.26 17.98
N PRO A 130 -0.35 -4.37 18.40
CA PRO A 130 1.09 -4.55 18.19
C PRO A 130 1.72 -5.55 19.17
N CYS A 131 1.04 -5.88 20.27
CA CYS A 131 1.53 -6.88 21.23
C CYS A 131 1.38 -8.29 20.67
N GLU A 132 2.37 -9.15 20.94
CA GLU A 132 2.21 -10.60 20.73
C GLU A 132 1.04 -11.13 21.58
N ALA A 133 0.24 -12.03 20.99
CA ALA A 133 -0.88 -12.62 21.71
C ALA A 133 -0.39 -13.40 22.94
N PRO A 134 -1.02 -13.23 24.12
CA PRO A 134 -0.71 -14.03 25.29
C PRO A 134 -0.88 -15.54 25.04
N PRO A 135 -0.20 -16.44 25.79
CA PRO A 135 -0.32 -17.88 25.62
C PRO A 135 -1.76 -18.43 25.72
N GLU A 136 -2.59 -17.80 26.54
CA GLU A 136 -4.01 -18.07 26.71
C GLU A 136 -4.91 -17.39 25.66
N GLY A 137 -4.32 -16.61 24.76
CA GLY A 137 -4.99 -15.72 23.82
C GLY A 137 -5.48 -14.42 24.46
N TRP A 138 -6.08 -13.56 23.64
CA TRP A 138 -6.74 -12.34 24.09
C TRP A 138 -8.06 -12.67 24.80
N VAL A 139 -8.00 -12.88 26.12
CA VAL A 139 -9.15 -13.28 26.94
C VAL A 139 -9.56 -12.21 27.95
N LEU A 140 -10.83 -12.25 28.35
CA LEU A 140 -11.33 -11.49 29.49
C LEU A 140 -10.78 -12.08 30.80
N VAL A 141 -10.05 -11.26 31.55
CA VAL A 141 -9.48 -11.61 32.86
C VAL A 141 -10.52 -11.44 33.97
N ASP A 142 -11.29 -10.35 33.95
CA ASP A 142 -12.39 -10.10 34.89
C ASP A 142 -13.61 -9.52 34.16
N ILE A 143 -14.65 -10.35 34.05
CA ILE A 143 -15.90 -10.00 33.36
C ILE A 143 -16.65 -8.86 34.10
N ALA A 144 -16.44 -8.68 35.41
CA ALA A 144 -17.09 -7.62 36.16
C ALA A 144 -16.52 -6.22 35.82
N THR A 145 -15.25 -6.15 35.43
CA THR A 145 -14.56 -4.91 35.04
C THR A 145 -14.28 -4.82 33.54
N ALA A 146 -14.76 -5.78 32.76
CA ALA A 146 -14.74 -5.76 31.30
C ALA A 146 -16.16 -5.48 30.77
N SER A 147 -16.60 -4.23 30.93
CA SER A 147 -17.89 -3.74 30.43
C SER A 147 -17.70 -2.42 29.68
N THR A 148 -18.67 -2.02 28.86
CA THR A 148 -18.62 -0.74 28.13
C THR A 148 -18.48 0.47 29.05
N GLU A 149 -19.17 0.46 30.20
CA GLU A 149 -19.08 1.55 31.18
C GLU A 149 -17.67 1.65 31.79
N VAL A 150 -17.03 0.51 32.05
CA VAL A 150 -15.66 0.49 32.56
C VAL A 150 -14.65 0.81 31.45
N LEU A 151 -14.96 0.48 30.19
CA LEU A 151 -14.14 0.86 29.04
C LEU A 151 -14.03 2.39 28.95
N ASP A 152 -15.16 3.11 28.98
CA ASP A 152 -15.15 4.58 28.97
C ASP A 152 -14.35 5.15 30.16
N ALA A 153 -14.53 4.56 31.36
CA ALA A 153 -13.81 4.98 32.56
C ALA A 153 -12.30 4.71 32.50
N VAL A 154 -11.86 3.59 31.90
CA VAL A 154 -10.43 3.30 31.75
C VAL A 154 -9.80 4.16 30.67
N VAL A 155 -10.54 4.54 29.63
CA VAL A 155 -10.07 5.50 28.62
C VAL A 155 -9.74 6.85 29.28
N ASP A 156 -10.69 7.40 30.05
CA ASP A 156 -10.47 8.64 30.80
C ASP A 156 -9.33 8.51 31.82
N TYR A 157 -9.25 7.37 32.50
CA TYR A 157 -8.19 7.11 33.48
C TYR A 157 -6.81 7.03 32.83
N ALA A 158 -6.68 6.31 31.70
CA ALA A 158 -5.44 6.17 30.95
C ALA A 158 -4.93 7.54 30.48
N ALA A 159 -5.82 8.37 29.94
CA ALA A 159 -5.48 9.73 29.48
C ALA A 159 -4.97 10.65 30.60
N ALA A 160 -5.34 10.37 31.86
CA ALA A 160 -4.88 11.14 33.02
C ALA A 160 -3.53 10.64 33.60
N LEU A 161 -3.02 9.49 33.14
CA LEU A 161 -1.77 8.93 33.65
C LEU A 161 -0.54 9.65 33.05
N PRO A 162 0.54 9.82 33.82
CA PRO A 162 1.77 10.42 33.31
C PRO A 162 2.36 9.60 32.16
N GLY A 163 2.79 10.30 31.11
CA GLY A 163 3.38 9.71 29.92
C GLY A 163 2.38 9.15 28.90
N TYR A 164 1.07 9.38 29.06
CA TYR A 164 0.07 8.90 28.10
C TYR A 164 0.40 9.33 26.66
N GLY A 165 0.40 8.38 25.71
CA GLY A 165 0.77 8.59 24.31
C GLY A 165 -0.37 8.42 23.30
N GLY A 166 -1.40 7.64 23.65
CA GLY A 166 -2.55 7.37 22.78
C GLY A 166 -3.28 6.09 23.17
N LEU A 167 -4.49 5.91 22.63
CA LEU A 167 -5.33 4.74 22.88
C LEU A 167 -6.17 4.41 21.65
N TRP A 168 -6.28 3.13 21.32
CA TRP A 168 -7.15 2.62 20.26
C TRP A 168 -7.70 1.23 20.64
N VAL A 169 -8.67 0.75 19.86
CA VAL A 169 -9.39 -0.48 20.15
C VAL A 169 -9.36 -1.38 18.92
N ASP A 170 -8.78 -2.57 19.10
CA ASP A 170 -8.76 -3.63 18.09
C ASP A 170 -9.96 -4.58 18.30
N ARG A 171 -10.74 -4.82 17.25
CA ARG A 171 -11.94 -5.68 17.28
C ARG A 171 -11.77 -6.98 16.51
N SER A 172 -10.56 -7.33 16.10
CA SER A 172 -10.23 -8.53 15.33
C SER A 172 -10.40 -9.84 16.11
N VAL A 173 -10.66 -9.79 17.42
CA VAL A 173 -10.84 -11.00 18.24
C VAL A 173 -12.20 -11.65 17.97
N GLU A 174 -12.18 -12.89 17.46
CA GLU A 174 -13.39 -13.70 17.28
C GLU A 174 -14.17 -13.85 18.60
N GLN A 175 -15.44 -13.44 18.57
CA GLN A 175 -16.35 -13.53 19.71
C GLN A 175 -16.64 -14.99 20.06
N PRO A 176 -16.45 -15.43 21.32
CA PRO A 176 -16.91 -16.75 21.72
C PRO A 176 -18.43 -16.88 21.54
N PRO A 177 -18.94 -17.98 20.98
CA PRO A 177 -20.37 -18.14 20.78
C PRO A 177 -21.13 -18.14 22.13
N GLY A 178 -22.13 -17.27 22.26
CA GLY A 178 -23.01 -17.19 23.43
C GLY A 178 -22.67 -16.08 24.44
N VAL A 179 -21.74 -15.17 24.14
CA VAL A 179 -21.45 -13.98 24.97
C VAL A 179 -22.58 -12.93 24.83
N PRO A 180 -23.14 -12.40 25.93
CA PRO A 180 -24.18 -11.38 25.86
C PRO A 180 -23.64 -10.05 25.27
N PRO A 181 -24.48 -9.21 24.62
CA PRO A 181 -24.05 -8.01 23.88
C PRO A 181 -23.19 -7.02 24.68
N SER A 182 -23.43 -6.87 25.99
CA SER A 182 -22.63 -5.99 26.85
C SER A 182 -21.22 -6.51 27.14
N ALA A 183 -21.03 -7.83 27.08
CA ALA A 183 -19.72 -8.47 27.18
C ALA A 183 -19.05 -8.60 25.80
N ALA A 184 -19.83 -8.61 24.71
CA ALA A 184 -19.33 -8.58 23.34
C ALA A 184 -18.58 -7.28 23.02
N ALA A 185 -19.06 -6.14 23.49
CA ALA A 185 -18.33 -4.88 23.37
C ALA A 185 -17.03 -4.83 24.21
N ALA A 186 -16.86 -5.74 25.18
CA ALA A 186 -15.62 -5.92 25.94
C ALA A 186 -14.67 -6.96 25.32
N ALA A 187 -15.11 -7.70 24.30
CA ALA A 187 -14.28 -8.60 23.50
C ALA A 187 -13.55 -7.79 22.40
N ALA A 188 -12.81 -6.78 22.84
CA ALA A 188 -11.91 -5.97 22.03
C ALA A 188 -10.60 -5.83 22.80
N ILE A 189 -9.48 -5.68 22.09
CA ILE A 189 -8.19 -5.46 22.72
C ILE A 189 -8.02 -3.96 22.89
N LEU A 190 -7.87 -3.53 24.14
CA LEU A 190 -7.57 -2.14 24.47
C LEU A 190 -6.06 -1.93 24.28
N ASN A 191 -5.69 -1.11 23.30
CA ASN A 191 -4.30 -0.74 23.05
C ASN A 191 -4.04 0.63 23.66
N VAL A 192 -3.01 0.76 24.50
CA VAL A 192 -2.64 2.02 25.16
C VAL A 192 -1.14 2.22 25.08
N SER A 193 -0.68 3.37 24.59
CA SER A 193 0.73 3.69 24.52
C SER A 193 1.15 4.68 25.61
N PHE A 194 2.37 4.51 26.15
CA PHE A 194 2.96 5.41 27.13
C PHE A 194 4.43 5.69 26.86
N THR A 195 4.91 6.86 27.26
CA THR A 195 6.32 7.14 27.47
C THR A 195 6.76 6.62 28.85
N GLY A 196 8.03 6.22 29.00
CA GLY A 196 8.57 5.79 30.30
C GLY A 196 8.31 4.33 30.69
N ASP A 197 7.88 4.07 31.93
CA ASP A 197 7.80 2.74 32.53
C ASP A 197 6.48 2.02 32.19
N LEU A 198 6.51 1.20 31.14
CA LEU A 198 5.35 0.45 30.65
C LEU A 198 4.82 -0.58 31.66
N ALA A 199 5.69 -1.23 32.42
CA ALA A 199 5.27 -2.28 33.36
C ALA A 199 4.48 -1.68 34.52
N ALA A 200 4.87 -0.49 35.00
CA ALA A 200 4.10 0.26 35.99
C ALA A 200 2.73 0.68 35.45
N ARG A 201 2.67 1.19 34.20
CA ARG A 201 1.42 1.61 33.54
C ARG A 201 0.47 0.44 33.30
N GLU A 202 0.99 -0.69 32.82
CA GLU A 202 0.18 -1.90 32.65
C GLU A 202 -0.41 -2.36 33.99
N ALA A 203 0.38 -2.40 35.06
CA ALA A 203 -0.11 -2.78 36.38
C ALA A 203 -1.22 -1.83 36.90
N GLU A 204 -1.09 -0.52 36.65
CA GLU A 204 -2.11 0.48 37.02
C GLU A 204 -3.41 0.30 36.22
N LEU A 205 -3.32 0.07 34.89
CA LEU A 205 -4.50 -0.16 34.05
C LEU A 205 -5.18 -1.50 34.37
N ARG A 206 -4.40 -2.56 34.61
CA ARG A 206 -4.90 -3.88 35.02
C ARG A 206 -5.64 -3.86 36.35
N ALA A 207 -5.39 -2.87 37.22
CA ALA A 207 -6.13 -2.72 38.47
C ALA A 207 -7.60 -2.28 38.25
N VAL A 208 -7.92 -1.72 37.08
CA VAL A 208 -9.25 -1.17 36.76
C VAL A 208 -9.91 -1.82 35.55
N TRP A 209 -9.13 -2.41 34.63
CA TRP A 209 -9.62 -3.03 33.40
C TRP A 209 -9.41 -4.54 33.37
N GLY A 210 -10.52 -5.28 33.25
CA GLY A 210 -10.55 -6.75 33.20
C GLY A 210 -10.52 -7.34 31.80
N GLY A 211 -10.52 -6.52 30.73
CA GLY A 211 -10.52 -6.99 29.35
C GLY A 211 -9.14 -7.27 28.78
N ALA A 212 -9.04 -7.55 27.47
CA ALA A 212 -7.77 -7.63 26.78
C ALA A 212 -7.08 -6.25 26.79
N LEU A 213 -5.76 -6.22 27.04
CA LEU A 213 -4.97 -5.00 27.17
C LEU A 213 -3.59 -5.22 26.58
N CYS A 214 -3.19 -4.33 25.67
CA CYS A 214 -1.84 -4.21 25.15
C CYS A 214 -1.29 -2.84 25.55
N VAL A 215 -0.10 -2.81 26.14
CA VAL A 215 0.59 -1.57 26.52
C VAL A 215 1.88 -1.45 25.74
N THR A 216 2.04 -0.35 25.00
CA THR A 216 3.20 -0.13 24.12
C THR A 216 3.95 1.15 24.41
N GLN A 217 5.17 1.23 23.86
CA GLN A 217 6.02 2.41 23.95
C GLN A 217 5.50 3.51 23.01
N ALA A 218 5.27 4.70 23.55
CA ALA A 218 5.07 5.93 22.77
C ALA A 218 6.40 6.68 22.57
N ARG A 219 6.51 7.40 21.45
CA ARG A 219 7.61 8.33 21.14
C ARG A 219 7.40 9.69 21.81
N HIS A 220 6.16 10.17 21.78
CA HIS A 220 5.72 11.47 22.27
C HIS A 220 4.57 11.31 23.27
N GLU A 221 4.51 12.21 24.25
CA GLU A 221 3.32 12.34 25.10
C GLU A 221 2.17 12.95 24.29
N HIS A 222 0.96 12.47 24.51
CA HIS A 222 -0.23 12.88 23.77
C HIS A 222 -0.49 14.39 23.86
N SER A 223 -0.29 14.98 25.04
CA SER A 223 -0.46 16.43 25.24
C SER A 223 0.48 17.27 24.37
N ARG A 224 1.68 16.76 24.06
CA ARG A 224 2.61 17.42 23.13
C ARG A 224 2.06 17.41 21.70
N LEU A 225 1.43 16.30 21.29
CA LEU A 225 0.82 16.18 19.97
C LEU A 225 -0.45 17.05 19.86
N GLU A 226 -1.27 17.14 20.90
CA GLU A 226 -2.42 18.04 20.96
C GLU A 226 -2.00 19.52 20.87
N GLU A 227 -0.88 19.90 21.52
CA GLU A 227 -0.31 21.24 21.39
C GLU A 227 0.08 21.55 19.94
N ILE A 228 0.77 20.62 19.27
CA ILE A 228 1.17 20.76 17.86
C ILE A 228 -0.06 20.82 16.96
N GLN A 229 -1.02 19.92 17.15
CA GLN A 229 -2.29 19.92 16.42
C GLN A 229 -2.99 21.28 16.55
N ALA A 230 -3.07 21.83 17.76
CA ALA A 230 -3.72 23.11 18.01
C ALA A 230 -2.94 24.31 17.42
N GLU A 231 -1.61 24.22 17.33
CA GLU A 231 -0.75 25.21 16.68
C GLU A 231 -0.97 25.24 15.16
N LEU A 232 -1.05 24.06 14.54
CA LEU A 232 -1.25 23.90 13.09
C LEU A 232 -2.71 24.12 12.66
N ALA A 233 -3.67 23.95 13.59
CA ALA A 233 -5.08 24.15 13.31
C ALA A 233 -5.37 25.61 12.91
N GLY A 234 -5.72 25.83 11.65
CA GLY A 234 -6.07 27.14 11.11
C GLY A 234 -4.89 27.94 10.57
N GLU A 235 -3.72 27.31 10.40
CA GLU A 235 -2.63 27.85 9.60
C GLU A 235 -3.00 27.84 8.11
N PHE A 236 -2.51 28.82 7.35
CA PHE A 236 -2.87 28.95 5.93
C PHE A 236 -2.26 27.80 5.12
N GLY A 237 -3.10 27.01 4.44
CA GLY A 237 -2.68 25.85 3.63
C GLY A 237 -2.94 24.49 4.30
N ILE A 238 -3.17 24.48 5.62
CA ILE A 238 -3.58 23.30 6.40
C ILE A 238 -5.07 23.41 6.71
N TYR A 239 -5.86 22.40 6.31
CA TYR A 239 -7.30 22.41 6.55
C TYR A 239 -7.74 21.36 7.56
N SER A 240 -6.94 20.31 7.78
CA SER A 240 -7.12 19.36 8.87
C SER A 240 -5.80 19.12 9.59
N ALA A 241 -5.89 19.02 10.91
CA ALA A 241 -4.81 18.52 11.75
C ALA A 241 -5.43 17.63 12.83
N SER A 242 -4.92 16.41 12.98
CA SER A 242 -5.41 15.44 13.95
C SER A 242 -4.29 14.62 14.56
N VAL A 243 -4.44 14.25 15.83
CA VAL A 243 -3.51 13.32 16.48
C VAL A 243 -3.87 11.89 16.12
N SER A 244 -2.93 11.15 15.55
CA SER A 244 -3.03 9.69 15.38
C SER A 244 -2.52 8.99 16.63
N GLY A 245 -3.44 8.38 17.39
CA GLY A 245 -3.13 7.62 18.60
C GLY A 245 -2.25 6.38 18.35
N PRO A 246 -2.62 5.50 17.39
CA PRO A 246 -1.84 4.30 17.05
C PRO A 246 -0.41 4.63 16.58
N GLU A 247 -0.24 5.64 15.74
CA GLU A 247 1.08 6.00 15.19
C GLU A 247 1.88 6.99 16.05
N ASN A 248 1.20 7.61 17.02
CA ASN A 248 1.74 8.58 17.97
C ASN A 248 2.43 9.77 17.28
N LEU A 249 1.72 10.38 16.32
CA LEU A 249 2.13 11.55 15.53
C LEU A 249 0.93 12.47 15.24
N VAL A 250 1.17 13.66 14.67
CA VAL A 250 0.13 14.54 14.12
C VAL A 250 0.01 14.33 12.62
N GLU A 251 -1.18 14.01 12.14
CA GLU A 251 -1.52 14.00 10.72
C GLU A 251 -2.03 15.38 10.31
N VAL A 252 -1.51 15.88 9.19
CA VAL A 252 -1.83 17.19 8.63
C VAL A 252 -2.30 17.00 7.20
N ASP A 253 -3.50 17.47 6.91
CA ASP A 253 -3.99 17.53 5.55
C ASP A 253 -3.82 18.93 4.99
N ALA A 254 -2.97 19.01 3.97
CA ALA A 254 -2.64 20.23 3.27
C ALA A 254 -3.18 20.18 1.84
N PHE A 255 -3.41 21.35 1.25
CA PHE A 255 -3.76 21.39 -0.16
C PHE A 255 -2.59 21.06 -1.06
N ILE A 256 -1.39 21.59 -0.74
CA ILE A 256 -0.13 21.33 -1.41
C ILE A 256 0.93 21.11 -0.32
N ASP A 257 1.86 20.19 -0.55
CA ASP A 257 3.12 20.10 0.16
C ASP A 257 4.25 20.65 -0.71
N ASP A 258 4.57 21.94 -0.58
CA ASP A 258 5.64 22.63 -1.30
C ASP A 258 6.92 22.77 -0.46
N GLY A 259 7.19 21.79 0.40
CA GLY A 259 8.25 21.80 1.41
C GLY A 259 7.71 21.93 2.84
N LEU A 260 6.41 21.76 3.03
CA LEU A 260 5.75 21.80 4.33
C LEU A 260 6.22 20.64 5.20
N GLN A 261 6.33 19.41 4.66
CA GLN A 261 6.83 18.27 5.44
C GLN A 261 8.24 18.53 6.00
N GLU A 262 9.16 19.00 5.16
CA GLU A 262 10.54 19.31 5.58
C GLU A 262 10.56 20.40 6.66
N GLN A 263 9.75 21.46 6.48
CA GLN A 263 9.64 22.54 7.46
C GLN A 263 9.12 22.04 8.81
N LEU A 264 8.11 21.17 8.81
CA LEU A 264 7.52 20.61 10.03
C LEU A 264 8.47 19.61 10.70
N ASP A 265 9.23 18.83 9.93
CA ASP A 265 10.27 17.95 10.46
C ASP A 265 11.43 18.72 11.08
N GLU A 266 11.85 19.85 10.50
CA GLU A 266 12.85 20.76 11.11
C GLU A 266 12.34 21.38 12.42
N THR A 267 11.04 21.69 12.48
CA THR A 267 10.42 22.41 13.60
C THR A 267 10.08 21.49 14.78
N TYR A 268 9.46 20.34 14.50
CA TYR A 268 8.93 19.43 15.51
C TYR A 268 9.78 18.16 15.69
N GLY A 269 10.68 17.89 14.75
CA GLY A 269 11.52 16.69 14.71
C GLY A 269 10.94 15.64 13.75
N PRO A 270 11.81 14.88 13.05
CA PRO A 270 11.40 13.95 12.01
C PRO A 270 10.40 12.91 12.50
N GLY A 271 9.29 12.75 11.77
CA GLY A 271 8.25 11.76 12.07
C GLY A 271 7.32 12.11 13.24
N THR A 272 7.35 13.37 13.69
CA THR A 272 6.37 13.91 14.65
C THR A 272 5.10 14.38 13.96
N VAL A 273 5.23 14.88 12.72
CA VAL A 273 4.12 15.34 11.88
C VAL A 273 4.22 14.67 10.53
N ARG A 274 3.10 14.17 10.00
CA ARG A 274 2.98 13.64 8.64
C ARG A 274 2.03 14.53 7.84
N VAL A 275 2.51 15.05 6.71
CA VAL A 275 1.72 15.83 5.76
C VAL A 275 1.16 14.91 4.69
N THR A 276 -0.14 14.98 4.48
CA THR A 276 -0.82 14.41 3.31
C THR A 276 -1.31 15.58 2.44
N SER A 277 -0.88 15.60 1.18
CA SER A 277 -1.25 16.65 0.24
C SER A 277 -2.40 16.21 -0.66
N ALA A 278 -3.41 17.06 -0.81
CA ALA A 278 -4.54 16.77 -1.69
C ALA A 278 -4.20 16.98 -3.18
N LEU A 279 -3.35 17.97 -3.48
CA LEU A 279 -2.75 18.14 -4.80
C LEU A 279 -1.37 17.49 -4.84
N ARG A 280 -1.16 16.69 -5.89
CA ARG A 280 0.15 16.12 -6.21
C ARG A 280 0.80 16.96 -7.31
N PRO A 281 2.09 17.34 -7.19
CA PRO A 281 2.78 18.02 -8.26
C PRO A 281 2.80 17.10 -9.49
N VAL A 282 2.42 17.62 -10.65
CA VAL A 282 2.62 16.91 -11.92
C VAL A 282 4.09 17.10 -12.31
N PRO A 283 4.87 16.03 -12.46
CA PRO A 283 6.24 16.16 -12.93
C PRO A 283 6.28 16.93 -14.27
N PRO A 284 7.30 17.79 -14.50
CA PRO A 284 7.55 18.33 -15.83
C PRO A 284 7.57 17.21 -16.88
N ASP A 285 7.12 17.47 -18.10
CA ASP A 285 7.04 16.43 -19.15
C ASP A 285 8.43 15.81 -19.47
N ASP A 286 9.51 16.54 -19.16
CA ASP A 286 10.91 16.10 -19.32
C ASP A 286 11.56 15.59 -18.01
N ALA A 287 10.83 15.56 -16.89
CA ALA A 287 11.35 15.08 -15.62
C ALA A 287 11.53 13.55 -15.66
N PRO A 288 12.64 13.02 -15.14
CA PRO A 288 12.84 11.58 -15.11
C PRO A 288 11.83 10.95 -14.14
N THR A 289 11.15 9.88 -14.59
CA THR A 289 10.26 9.09 -13.74
C THR A 289 11.02 8.57 -12.51
N ILE A 290 10.49 8.84 -11.33
CA ILE A 290 10.97 8.27 -10.07
C ILE A 290 10.27 6.93 -9.86
N TYR A 291 11.04 5.92 -9.50
CA TYR A 291 10.55 4.60 -9.18
C TYR A 291 10.82 4.27 -7.71
N ALA A 292 9.93 3.50 -7.09
CA ALA A 292 10.06 2.99 -5.74
C ALA A 292 9.85 1.48 -5.66
N GLY A 293 10.48 0.84 -4.68
CA GLY A 293 10.27 -0.56 -4.34
C GLY A 293 11.00 -0.95 -3.07
N THR A 294 10.69 -2.15 -2.55
CA THR A 294 11.27 -2.68 -1.33
C THR A 294 12.15 -3.89 -1.63
N PHE A 295 13.40 -3.86 -1.20
CA PHE A 295 14.40 -4.85 -1.56
C PHE A 295 15.33 -5.17 -0.39
N THR A 296 15.86 -6.39 -0.38
CA THR A 296 17.10 -6.66 0.33
C THR A 296 18.25 -6.06 -0.46
N VAL A 297 18.95 -5.10 0.15
CA VAL A 297 20.16 -4.49 -0.40
C VAL A 297 21.37 -5.26 0.12
N ILE A 298 22.26 -5.68 -0.78
CA ILE A 298 23.50 -6.40 -0.45
C ILE A 298 24.69 -5.68 -1.06
N GLU A 299 25.66 -5.34 -0.21
CA GLU A 299 27.02 -4.95 -0.60
C GLU A 299 27.93 -6.18 -0.59
N SER A 300 28.49 -6.50 -1.75
CA SER A 300 29.42 -7.61 -1.92
C SER A 300 30.81 -7.29 -1.35
N ARG A 301 31.68 -8.31 -1.24
CA ARG A 301 33.07 -8.13 -0.80
C ARG A 301 33.90 -7.21 -1.70
N ASP A 302 33.50 -7.09 -2.95
CA ASP A 302 34.16 -6.26 -3.95
C ASP A 302 33.65 -4.80 -3.91
N GLY A 303 32.64 -4.52 -3.06
CA GLY A 303 32.03 -3.20 -2.87
C GLY A 303 30.84 -2.92 -3.80
N ASP A 304 30.38 -3.91 -4.55
CA ASP A 304 29.21 -3.76 -5.42
C ASP A 304 27.93 -3.80 -4.61
N VAL A 305 27.12 -2.75 -4.67
CA VAL A 305 25.83 -2.64 -3.98
C VAL A 305 24.69 -2.96 -4.94
N ASN A 306 23.88 -3.96 -4.59
CA ASN A 306 22.76 -4.40 -5.42
C ASN A 306 21.47 -4.50 -4.60
N ALA A 307 20.35 -4.09 -5.20
CA ALA A 307 19.01 -4.45 -4.74
C ALA A 307 18.67 -5.83 -5.32
N CYS A 308 18.50 -6.84 -4.46
CA CYS A 308 18.27 -8.20 -4.92
C CYS A 308 16.78 -8.42 -5.26
N SER A 309 16.51 -8.98 -6.44
CA SER A 309 15.16 -9.49 -6.76
C SER A 309 14.86 -10.82 -6.07
N MET A 310 15.91 -11.57 -5.73
CA MET A 310 15.84 -12.81 -4.97
C MET A 310 17.04 -12.91 -4.05
N VAL A 311 16.82 -13.32 -2.80
CA VAL A 311 17.88 -13.54 -1.83
C VAL A 311 18.16 -15.03 -1.71
N MET A 312 19.43 -15.42 -1.84
CA MET A 312 19.84 -16.82 -1.68
C MET A 312 19.83 -17.23 -0.20
N GLU A 313 19.41 -18.46 0.08
CA GLU A 313 19.44 -19.07 1.42
C GLU A 313 20.88 -19.45 1.85
N SER A 314 21.75 -18.45 2.00
CA SER A 314 23.13 -18.59 2.48
C SER A 314 23.44 -17.58 3.59
N TYR A 315 24.54 -17.80 4.31
CA TYR A 315 25.04 -16.85 5.29
C TYR A 315 26.57 -16.63 5.11
N PRO A 316 27.02 -15.44 4.68
CA PRO A 316 26.22 -14.28 4.26
C PRO A 316 25.26 -14.57 3.10
N PRO A 317 24.12 -13.85 2.98
CA PRO A 317 23.23 -13.98 1.84
C PRO A 317 23.91 -13.48 0.56
N GLY A 318 23.39 -13.89 -0.59
CA GLY A 318 23.78 -13.31 -1.88
C GLY A 318 22.58 -13.04 -2.75
N CYS A 319 22.73 -12.15 -3.74
CA CYS A 319 21.66 -11.87 -4.69
C CYS A 319 21.56 -12.97 -5.75
N GLY A 320 20.36 -13.51 -5.93
CA GLY A 320 19.98 -14.42 -7.02
C GLY A 320 19.44 -13.70 -8.26
N GLY A 321 19.88 -12.46 -8.49
CA GLY A 321 19.31 -11.51 -9.45
C GLY A 321 19.06 -10.16 -8.78
N GLY A 322 18.85 -9.12 -9.58
CA GLY A 322 18.69 -7.75 -9.08
C GLY A 322 19.27 -6.71 -10.01
N PHE A 323 19.53 -5.53 -9.46
CA PHE A 323 20.11 -4.39 -10.17
C PHE A 323 21.04 -3.60 -9.26
N GLU A 324 21.98 -2.88 -9.89
CA GLU A 324 22.93 -2.01 -9.19
C GLU A 324 22.20 -0.82 -8.55
N LEU A 325 22.60 -0.47 -7.32
CA LEU A 325 22.18 0.75 -6.67
C LEU A 325 23.30 1.79 -6.69
N ARG A 326 23.01 2.97 -7.22
CA ARG A 326 23.94 4.11 -7.25
C ARG A 326 23.55 5.15 -6.22
N GLY A 327 24.55 5.71 -5.55
CA GLY A 327 24.35 6.69 -4.47
C GLY A 327 24.05 6.06 -3.11
N TRP A 328 24.20 4.74 -2.97
CA TRP A 328 24.00 4.05 -1.69
C TRP A 328 25.09 4.38 -0.67
N SER A 329 24.70 4.54 0.59
CA SER A 329 25.60 4.69 1.74
C SER A 329 25.00 4.02 2.97
N TRP A 330 25.79 3.15 3.61
CA TRP A 330 25.40 2.53 4.88
C TRP A 330 25.36 3.51 6.06
N GLU A 331 25.90 4.73 5.92
CA GLU A 331 25.84 5.75 6.97
C GLU A 331 24.44 6.37 7.10
N ASP A 332 23.62 6.27 6.05
CA ASP A 332 22.29 6.89 5.97
C ASP A 332 21.17 5.98 6.49
N VAL A 333 21.49 4.71 6.77
CA VAL A 333 20.52 3.68 7.14
C VAL A 333 20.87 2.97 8.44
N ARG A 334 19.94 2.16 8.92
CA ARG A 334 20.08 1.30 10.12
C ARG A 334 19.42 -0.05 9.86
N GLY A 335 19.84 -1.05 10.61
CA GLY A 335 19.26 -2.41 10.53
C GLY A 335 20.06 -3.32 9.60
N GLU A 336 21.27 -2.91 9.25
CA GLU A 336 22.23 -3.69 8.50
C GLU A 336 22.86 -4.80 9.33
N GLU A 337 23.09 -5.93 8.70
CA GLU A 337 23.94 -7.00 9.19
C GLU A 337 25.21 -7.08 8.35
N SER A 338 26.33 -7.44 8.98
CA SER A 338 27.59 -7.65 8.29
C SER A 338 28.25 -8.95 8.71
N SER A 339 28.67 -9.76 7.75
CA SER A 339 29.45 -10.97 7.98
C SER A 339 30.38 -11.26 6.80
N ASP A 340 31.60 -11.71 7.08
CA ASP A 340 32.62 -12.05 6.09
C ASP A 340 32.80 -11.02 4.95
N GLY A 341 32.73 -9.73 5.28
CA GLY A 341 32.90 -8.62 4.33
C GLY A 341 31.72 -8.42 3.37
N VAL A 342 30.55 -8.97 3.67
CA VAL A 342 29.28 -8.70 3.01
C VAL A 342 28.39 -7.98 4.00
N THR A 343 27.73 -6.90 3.57
CA THR A 343 26.77 -6.13 4.37
C THR A 343 25.41 -6.17 3.70
N TRP A 344 24.33 -6.35 4.45
CA TRP A 344 22.98 -6.43 3.89
C TRP A 344 21.90 -5.91 4.83
N GLY A 345 20.73 -5.56 4.29
CA GLY A 345 19.51 -5.25 5.04
C GLY A 345 18.32 -5.02 4.09
N ASP A 346 17.12 -4.94 4.64
CA ASP A 346 15.89 -4.69 3.87
C ASP A 346 15.52 -3.21 3.91
N TYR A 347 15.24 -2.62 2.75
CA TYR A 347 14.98 -1.19 2.62
C TYR A 347 13.95 -0.87 1.54
N HIS A 348 13.18 0.18 1.77
CA HIS A 348 12.39 0.85 0.75
C HIS A 348 13.23 1.95 0.09
N ILE A 349 13.34 1.93 -1.23
CA ILE A 349 14.23 2.82 -1.99
C ILE A 349 13.49 3.54 -3.09
N LYS A 350 13.91 4.78 -3.39
CA LYS A 350 13.35 5.63 -4.44
C LYS A 350 14.48 6.18 -5.32
N GLY A 351 14.27 6.20 -6.64
CA GLY A 351 15.30 6.65 -7.57
C GLY A 351 14.89 6.69 -9.03
N THR A 352 15.80 7.15 -9.88
CA THR A 352 15.63 7.11 -11.35
C THR A 352 16.20 5.80 -11.91
N TRP A 353 15.46 5.15 -12.81
CA TRP A 353 15.86 3.92 -13.49
C TRP A 353 16.46 4.20 -14.87
N ASP A 354 17.65 3.66 -15.16
CA ASP A 354 18.33 3.84 -16.47
C ASP A 354 18.24 2.61 -17.40
N GLY A 355 17.47 1.59 -17.00
CA GLY A 355 17.40 0.29 -17.67
C GLY A 355 18.35 -0.77 -17.08
N THR A 356 19.33 -0.36 -16.27
CA THR A 356 20.34 -1.26 -15.68
C THR A 356 20.59 -1.06 -14.20
N ALA A 357 20.45 0.18 -13.72
CA ALA A 357 20.70 0.57 -12.34
C ALA A 357 19.65 1.59 -11.89
N LEU A 358 19.35 1.55 -10.59
CA LEU A 358 18.57 2.59 -9.93
C LEU A 358 19.53 3.57 -9.27
N THR A 359 19.41 4.85 -9.61
CA THR A 359 20.14 5.93 -8.93
C THR A 359 19.24 6.56 -7.88
N LEU A 360 19.64 6.48 -6.62
CA LEU A 360 18.85 7.01 -5.51
C LEU A 360 18.65 8.52 -5.65
N THR A 361 17.40 8.96 -5.44
CA THR A 361 17.02 10.38 -5.41
C THR A 361 16.58 10.85 -4.03
N ALA A 362 16.36 9.91 -3.10
CA ALA A 362 16.02 10.17 -1.71
C ALA A 362 16.77 9.20 -0.77
N PRO A 363 16.92 9.54 0.51
CA PRO A 363 17.45 8.60 1.51
C PRO A 363 16.62 7.31 1.56
N PRO A 364 17.24 6.13 1.73
CA PRO A 364 16.50 4.88 1.91
C PRO A 364 15.68 4.89 3.20
N GLU A 365 14.50 4.30 3.15
CA GLU A 365 13.56 4.19 4.27
C GLU A 365 13.53 2.73 4.78
N PRO A 366 13.15 2.48 6.05
CA PRO A 366 12.79 1.13 6.50
C PRO A 366 11.69 0.54 5.62
N PRO A 367 11.65 -0.80 5.45
CA PRO A 367 10.60 -1.43 4.67
C PRO A 367 9.24 -1.16 5.33
N PRO A 368 8.17 -0.90 4.55
CA PRO A 368 6.84 -0.76 5.10
C PRO A 368 6.45 -2.04 5.86
N PRO A 369 5.58 -1.94 6.89
CA PRO A 369 5.06 -3.13 7.56
C PRO A 369 4.46 -4.07 6.52
N SER A 370 4.66 -5.37 6.71
CA SER A 370 4.09 -6.36 5.79
C SER A 370 2.58 -6.22 5.82
N GLY A 371 1.97 -5.89 4.68
CA GLY A 371 0.52 -5.90 4.54
C GLY A 371 -0.07 -7.27 4.88
N PRO A 372 -1.39 -7.35 5.10
CA PRO A 372 -2.06 -8.61 5.40
C PRO A 372 -1.69 -9.64 4.33
N ARG A 373 -1.23 -10.81 4.77
CA ARG A 373 -0.97 -11.92 3.84
C ARG A 373 -2.27 -12.24 3.14
N GLU A 374 -2.26 -12.19 1.81
CA GLU A 374 -3.40 -12.64 1.01
C GLU A 374 -3.79 -14.05 1.47
N ASP A 375 -5.07 -14.26 1.79
CA ASP A 375 -5.58 -15.57 2.12
C ASP A 375 -5.69 -16.42 0.84
N LEU A 376 -4.56 -17.03 0.47
CA LEU A 376 -4.47 -17.90 -0.69
C LEU A 376 -5.39 -19.12 -0.61
N SER A 377 -6.01 -19.42 0.55
CA SER A 377 -6.91 -20.56 0.70
C SER A 377 -8.18 -20.42 -0.15
N GLN A 378 -8.67 -19.19 -0.37
CA GLN A 378 -9.86 -18.91 -1.19
C GLN A 378 -9.64 -19.21 -2.68
N ARG A 379 -8.39 -19.22 -3.14
CA ARG A 379 -8.04 -19.58 -4.54
C ARG A 379 -8.23 -21.08 -4.83
N PHE A 380 -8.52 -21.90 -3.82
CA PHE A 380 -8.65 -23.36 -3.94
C PHE A 380 -10.07 -23.89 -3.70
N ASP A 381 -11.08 -23.03 -3.66
CA ASP A 381 -12.47 -23.45 -3.53
C ASP A 381 -12.95 -24.24 -4.75
N THR A 382 -13.83 -25.22 -4.52
CA THR A 382 -14.46 -25.97 -5.62
C THR A 382 -15.42 -25.08 -6.42
N PRO A 383 -15.21 -24.87 -7.74
CA PRO A 383 -16.05 -24.01 -8.57
C PRO A 383 -17.36 -24.70 -8.99
N CYS A 384 -17.42 -26.04 -8.88
CA CYS A 384 -18.64 -26.77 -9.21
C CYS A 384 -19.72 -26.50 -8.15
N PRO A 385 -20.99 -26.29 -8.55
CA PRO A 385 -22.08 -26.27 -7.59
C PRO A 385 -22.19 -27.62 -6.88
N THR A 386 -22.63 -27.60 -5.62
CA THR A 386 -22.83 -28.83 -4.85
C THR A 386 -23.84 -29.75 -5.56
N PRO A 387 -23.49 -31.02 -5.85
CA PRO A 387 -24.38 -31.95 -6.54
C PRO A 387 -25.65 -32.26 -5.73
N PRO A 388 -26.75 -32.66 -6.39
CA PRO A 388 -27.92 -33.19 -5.70
C PRO A 388 -27.57 -34.39 -4.81
N GLY A 389 -27.80 -34.27 -3.50
CA GLY A 389 -27.41 -35.29 -2.50
C GLY A 389 -26.06 -35.04 -1.83
N GLY A 390 -25.41 -33.90 -2.12
CA GLY A 390 -24.13 -33.48 -1.56
C GLY A 390 -22.94 -34.17 -2.21
N TRP A 391 -21.74 -33.73 -1.83
CA TRP A 391 -20.49 -34.37 -2.21
C TRP A 391 -20.37 -35.74 -1.53
N ALA A 392 -20.50 -36.79 -2.33
CA ALA A 392 -20.51 -38.18 -1.89
C ALA A 392 -19.31 -38.97 -2.44
N ILE A 393 -18.88 -39.98 -1.69
CA ILE A 393 -18.06 -41.07 -2.22
C ILE A 393 -18.97 -42.00 -3.01
N LEU A 394 -18.72 -42.15 -4.32
CA LEU A 394 -19.49 -43.00 -5.22
C LEU A 394 -19.02 -44.46 -5.22
N ASP A 395 -17.71 -44.68 -5.09
CA ASP A 395 -17.12 -46.02 -4.97
C ASP A 395 -15.96 -46.01 -3.97
N GLY A 396 -16.22 -46.46 -2.75
CA GLY A 396 -15.22 -46.55 -1.68
C GLY A 396 -14.09 -47.55 -1.96
N ALA A 397 -14.20 -48.42 -2.97
CA ALA A 397 -13.08 -49.28 -3.38
C ALA A 397 -12.02 -48.51 -4.19
N LEU A 398 -12.40 -47.36 -4.77
CA LEU A 398 -11.56 -46.53 -5.64
C LEU A 398 -11.15 -45.20 -5.00
N THR A 399 -11.04 -45.13 -3.67
CA THR A 399 -10.66 -43.91 -2.93
C THR A 399 -9.25 -43.96 -2.34
N HIS A 400 -8.42 -44.92 -2.74
CA HIS A 400 -7.05 -45.02 -2.24
C HIS A 400 -6.12 -44.03 -2.95
N ALA A 401 -4.97 -43.74 -2.34
CA ALA A 401 -3.96 -42.86 -2.92
C ALA A 401 -3.52 -43.31 -4.34
N THR A 402 -3.47 -44.62 -4.59
CA THR A 402 -3.16 -45.19 -5.91
C THR A 402 -4.25 -44.94 -6.94
N ASP A 403 -5.50 -44.79 -6.52
CA ASP A 403 -6.64 -44.50 -7.40
C ASP A 403 -6.62 -43.02 -7.80
N PHE A 404 -6.39 -42.15 -6.81
CA PHE A 404 -6.14 -40.73 -7.04
C PHE A 404 -4.97 -40.50 -8.01
N GLN A 405 -3.83 -41.17 -7.80
CA GLN A 405 -2.67 -41.07 -8.69
C GLN A 405 -2.99 -41.47 -10.12
N ARG A 406 -3.82 -42.49 -10.35
CA ARG A 406 -4.25 -42.87 -11.71
C ARG A 406 -5.15 -41.81 -12.34
N ALA A 407 -6.08 -41.24 -11.58
CA ALA A 407 -6.93 -40.16 -12.07
C ALA A 407 -6.12 -38.90 -12.42
N HIS A 408 -5.16 -38.52 -11.56
CA HIS A 408 -4.25 -37.40 -11.83
C HIS A 408 -3.33 -37.66 -13.03
N ALA A 409 -2.78 -38.87 -13.17
CA ALA A 409 -1.98 -39.24 -14.33
C ALA A 409 -2.78 -39.23 -15.64
N TYR A 410 -4.05 -39.62 -15.60
CA TYR A 410 -4.95 -39.47 -16.75
C TYR A 410 -5.12 -37.98 -17.10
N ALA A 411 -5.42 -37.14 -16.11
CA ALA A 411 -5.66 -35.72 -16.33
C ALA A 411 -4.44 -35.04 -16.97
N LEU A 412 -3.23 -35.24 -16.43
CA LEU A 412 -1.98 -34.71 -16.97
C LEU A 412 -1.70 -35.12 -18.43
N ALA A 413 -2.16 -36.30 -18.84
CA ALA A 413 -1.97 -36.80 -20.21
C ALA A 413 -3.11 -36.41 -21.16
N ALA A 414 -4.20 -35.83 -20.64
CA ALA A 414 -5.38 -35.54 -21.42
C ALA A 414 -5.23 -34.22 -22.20
N PRO A 415 -5.72 -34.15 -23.45
CA PRO A 415 -5.76 -32.88 -24.19
C PRO A 415 -6.55 -31.82 -23.43
N GLY A 416 -6.03 -30.59 -23.42
CA GLY A 416 -6.73 -29.47 -22.79
C GLY A 416 -6.70 -29.44 -21.27
N TYR A 417 -5.90 -30.29 -20.61
CA TYR A 417 -5.69 -30.20 -19.16
C TYR A 417 -5.10 -28.85 -18.75
N VAL A 418 -5.60 -28.32 -17.61
CA VAL A 418 -5.23 -27.00 -17.07
C VAL A 418 -4.58 -27.16 -15.70
N ASP A 419 -5.29 -27.76 -14.75
CA ASP A 419 -4.79 -28.04 -13.41
C ASP A 419 -5.69 -29.04 -12.65
N SER A 420 -5.21 -29.41 -11.46
CA SER A 420 -6.01 -30.11 -10.46
C SER A 420 -5.54 -29.78 -9.05
N TRP A 421 -6.49 -29.66 -8.13
CA TRP A 421 -6.22 -29.33 -6.73
C TRP A 421 -7.22 -30.02 -5.79
N LEU A 422 -6.93 -29.97 -4.50
CA LEU A 422 -7.75 -30.58 -3.45
C LEU A 422 -8.41 -29.48 -2.63
N ASP A 423 -9.74 -29.44 -2.62
CA ASP A 423 -10.50 -28.62 -1.68
C ASP A 423 -10.74 -29.42 -0.41
N ARG A 424 -10.22 -28.93 0.73
CA ARG A 424 -10.37 -29.54 2.06
C ARG A 424 -11.38 -28.80 2.95
N HIS A 425 -11.97 -27.71 2.45
CA HIS A 425 -12.91 -26.86 3.18
C HIS A 425 -14.37 -27.18 2.80
N VAL A 426 -14.70 -28.45 2.66
CA VAL A 426 -16.06 -28.88 2.30
C VAL A 426 -17.01 -28.58 3.46
N ALA A 427 -17.88 -27.58 3.30
CA ALA A 427 -18.87 -27.20 4.30
C ALA A 427 -19.75 -28.39 4.73
N PRO A 428 -20.05 -28.59 6.02
CA PRO A 428 -20.83 -29.74 6.51
C PRO A 428 -22.15 -29.97 5.78
N GLU A 429 -22.85 -28.90 5.42
CA GLU A 429 -24.12 -28.89 4.67
C GLU A 429 -23.97 -29.32 3.20
N ALA A 430 -22.77 -29.19 2.62
CA ALA A 430 -22.47 -29.61 1.27
C ALA A 430 -22.07 -31.11 1.19
N ARG A 431 -21.84 -31.77 2.33
CA ARG A 431 -21.46 -33.19 2.39
C ARG A 431 -22.69 -34.09 2.28
N SER A 432 -22.52 -35.24 1.63
CA SER A 432 -23.56 -36.27 1.61
C SER A 432 -23.76 -36.89 2.99
N ALA A 433 -25.03 -37.07 3.41
CA ALA A 433 -25.37 -37.67 4.69
C ALA A 433 -25.01 -39.17 4.80
N THR A 434 -24.91 -39.88 3.67
CA THR A 434 -24.73 -41.34 3.64
C THR A 434 -23.29 -41.78 3.40
N ALA A 435 -22.47 -40.93 2.77
CA ALA A 435 -21.07 -41.20 2.46
C ALA A 435 -20.31 -39.87 2.28
N PRO A 436 -20.06 -39.12 3.37
CA PRO A 436 -19.52 -37.77 3.29
C PRO A 436 -18.09 -37.78 2.76
N ALA A 437 -17.80 -36.93 1.77
CA ALA A 437 -16.43 -36.63 1.36
C ALA A 437 -15.87 -35.50 2.25
N GLU A 438 -14.63 -35.66 2.71
CA GLU A 438 -13.88 -34.63 3.44
C GLU A 438 -12.99 -33.78 2.52
N VAL A 439 -12.81 -34.24 1.27
CA VAL A 439 -12.01 -33.58 0.24
C VAL A 439 -12.73 -33.70 -1.09
N ILE A 440 -12.74 -32.63 -1.88
CA ILE A 440 -13.16 -32.65 -3.29
C ILE A 440 -11.91 -32.56 -4.15
N VAL A 441 -11.80 -33.46 -5.13
CA VAL A 441 -10.74 -33.40 -6.14
C VAL A 441 -11.25 -32.59 -7.32
N ASN A 442 -10.63 -31.46 -7.58
CA ASN A 442 -10.97 -30.59 -8.70
C ASN A 442 -10.04 -30.90 -9.88
N PHE A 443 -10.61 -31.03 -11.07
CA PHE A 443 -9.88 -31.09 -12.33
C PHE A 443 -10.44 -30.03 -13.28
N ARG A 444 -9.56 -29.36 -14.02
CA ARG A 444 -9.97 -28.34 -14.98
C ARG A 444 -9.42 -28.64 -16.37
N PHE A 445 -10.28 -28.48 -17.38
CA PHE A 445 -9.97 -28.72 -18.78
C PHE A 445 -10.50 -27.58 -19.65
N THR A 446 -9.97 -27.41 -20.86
CA THR A 446 -10.48 -26.41 -21.81
C THR A 446 -11.76 -26.84 -22.53
N GLY A 447 -12.08 -28.14 -22.54
CA GLY A 447 -13.25 -28.69 -23.21
C GLY A 447 -13.50 -30.16 -22.91
N ASP A 448 -14.47 -30.78 -23.61
CA ASP A 448 -14.85 -32.20 -23.51
C ASP A 448 -15.08 -32.72 -22.07
N LEU A 449 -15.62 -31.86 -21.21
CA LEU A 449 -15.74 -32.10 -19.76
C LEU A 449 -16.47 -33.40 -19.43
N ALA A 450 -17.53 -33.73 -20.16
CA ALA A 450 -18.32 -34.94 -19.93
C ALA A 450 -17.50 -36.23 -20.17
N THR A 451 -16.63 -36.22 -21.18
CA THR A 451 -15.74 -37.35 -21.47
C THR A 451 -14.66 -37.47 -20.40
N HIS A 452 -14.05 -36.36 -20.00
CA HIS A 452 -13.06 -36.34 -18.93
C HIS A 452 -13.67 -36.77 -17.59
N GLU A 453 -14.85 -36.27 -17.23
CA GLU A 453 -15.54 -36.68 -16.02
C GLU A 453 -15.83 -38.18 -16.03
N ALA A 454 -16.35 -38.73 -17.13
CA ALA A 454 -16.62 -40.16 -17.23
C ALA A 454 -15.35 -41.01 -17.06
N ALA A 455 -14.23 -40.58 -17.66
CA ALA A 455 -12.94 -41.25 -17.50
C ALA A 455 -12.42 -41.17 -16.05
N LEU A 456 -12.43 -39.99 -15.44
CA LEU A 456 -11.99 -39.76 -14.07
C LEU A 456 -12.83 -40.56 -13.05
N ARG A 457 -14.15 -40.60 -13.23
CA ARG A 457 -15.08 -41.39 -12.40
C ARG A 457 -14.83 -42.90 -12.49
N SER A 458 -14.25 -43.38 -13.59
CA SER A 458 -13.85 -44.79 -13.72
C SER A 458 -12.54 -45.12 -12.97
N LEU A 459 -11.75 -44.10 -12.64
CA LEU A 459 -10.43 -44.22 -12.02
C LEU A 459 -10.45 -43.93 -10.52
N TYR A 460 -11.32 -43.01 -10.09
CA TYR A 460 -11.41 -42.53 -8.71
C TYR A 460 -12.88 -42.42 -8.26
N GLY A 461 -13.19 -43.00 -7.12
CA GLY A 461 -14.55 -43.11 -6.58
C GLY A 461 -14.94 -42.02 -5.58
N GLY A 462 -14.05 -41.06 -5.29
CA GLY A 462 -14.32 -39.94 -4.38
C GLY A 462 -15.12 -38.80 -5.02
N ALA A 463 -15.26 -37.70 -4.28
CA ALA A 463 -15.88 -36.48 -4.80
C ALA A 463 -14.96 -35.83 -5.84
N ILE A 464 -15.49 -35.60 -7.05
CA ILE A 464 -14.77 -34.99 -8.17
C ILE A 464 -15.58 -33.81 -8.70
N CYS A 465 -14.94 -32.67 -8.88
CA CYS A 465 -15.41 -31.56 -9.69
C CYS A 465 -14.61 -31.53 -11.00
N VAL A 466 -15.32 -31.45 -12.14
CA VAL A 466 -14.70 -31.21 -13.45
C VAL A 466 -15.22 -29.87 -13.96
N SER A 467 -14.31 -28.92 -14.17
CA SER A 467 -14.63 -27.54 -14.53
C SER A 467 -13.93 -27.11 -15.82
N GLN A 468 -14.41 -26.04 -16.43
CA GLN A 468 -13.83 -25.48 -17.66
C GLN A 468 -12.87 -24.33 -17.35
N ALA A 469 -11.78 -24.22 -18.12
CA ALA A 469 -11.01 -22.98 -18.26
C ALA A 469 -10.96 -22.54 -19.74
N GLU A 470 -10.46 -21.34 -19.98
CA GLU A 470 -10.29 -20.84 -21.35
C GLU A 470 -9.06 -21.47 -22.01
N ARG A 471 -7.94 -21.56 -21.28
CA ARG A 471 -6.63 -21.90 -21.82
C ARG A 471 -6.00 -23.10 -21.14
N SER A 472 -5.25 -23.89 -21.90
CA SER A 472 -4.58 -25.10 -21.39
C SER A 472 -3.29 -24.76 -20.65
N GLN A 473 -2.83 -25.64 -19.77
CA GLN A 473 -1.55 -25.46 -19.08
C GLN A 473 -0.39 -25.35 -20.08
N GLN A 474 -0.38 -26.23 -21.09
CA GLN A 474 0.68 -26.27 -22.09
C GLN A 474 0.74 -24.98 -22.93
N GLU A 475 -0.41 -24.40 -23.24
CA GLU A 475 -0.50 -23.12 -23.93
C GLU A 475 0.09 -22.00 -23.07
N MET A 476 -0.35 -21.89 -21.81
CA MET A 476 0.16 -20.88 -20.87
C MET A 476 1.66 -21.04 -20.59
N GLU A 477 2.16 -22.28 -20.44
CA GLU A 477 3.59 -22.55 -20.26
C GLU A 477 4.41 -22.15 -21.49
N ALA A 478 3.91 -22.42 -22.69
CA ALA A 478 4.57 -22.01 -23.92
C ALA A 478 4.61 -20.48 -24.06
N THR A 479 3.48 -19.81 -23.83
CA THR A 479 3.36 -18.35 -23.85
C THR A 479 4.26 -17.71 -22.79
N GLY A 480 4.23 -18.19 -21.55
CA GLY A 480 5.06 -17.65 -20.48
C GLY A 480 6.55 -17.80 -20.72
N ALA A 481 6.99 -18.95 -21.25
CA ALA A 481 8.38 -19.16 -21.63
C ALA A 481 8.83 -18.24 -22.77
N GLU A 482 7.95 -17.98 -23.75
CA GLU A 482 8.20 -17.05 -24.85
C GLU A 482 8.35 -15.60 -24.35
N ILE A 483 7.37 -15.13 -23.58
CA ILE A 483 7.36 -13.76 -23.01
C ILE A 483 8.57 -13.55 -22.12
N ALA A 484 8.86 -14.50 -21.22
CA ALA A 484 9.98 -14.38 -20.30
C ALA A 484 11.32 -14.26 -21.02
N ALA A 485 11.50 -14.96 -22.14
CA ALA A 485 12.71 -14.88 -22.94
C ALA A 485 12.79 -13.60 -23.79
N ALA A 486 11.65 -13.06 -24.22
CA ALA A 486 11.58 -11.85 -25.04
C ALA A 486 11.75 -10.54 -24.24
N HIS A 487 11.37 -10.56 -22.96
CA HIS A 487 11.28 -9.38 -22.10
C HIS A 487 12.19 -9.43 -20.87
N ASP A 488 13.18 -10.34 -20.85
CA ASP A 488 14.13 -10.50 -19.75
C ASP A 488 13.45 -10.61 -18.37
N ALA A 489 12.34 -11.37 -18.30
CA ALA A 489 11.60 -11.55 -17.05
C ALA A 489 12.47 -12.23 -15.99
N LEU A 490 12.45 -11.69 -14.77
CA LEU A 490 13.22 -12.20 -13.63
C LEU A 490 12.70 -13.55 -13.16
N ALA A 491 11.37 -13.68 -13.18
CA ALA A 491 10.63 -14.88 -12.83
C ALA A 491 9.35 -14.93 -13.65
N TRP A 492 8.83 -16.14 -13.83
CA TRP A 492 7.49 -16.33 -14.37
C TRP A 492 6.93 -17.66 -13.90
N THR A 493 5.61 -17.75 -13.85
CA THR A 493 4.91 -18.99 -13.58
C THR A 493 3.51 -18.98 -14.17
N VAL A 494 2.91 -20.16 -14.31
CA VAL A 494 1.50 -20.28 -14.66
C VAL A 494 0.68 -20.23 -13.37
N GLU A 495 -0.23 -19.28 -13.28
CA GLU A 495 -1.20 -19.17 -12.19
C GLU A 495 -2.49 -19.89 -12.60
N SER A 496 -2.47 -21.22 -12.57
CA SER A 496 -3.59 -22.03 -13.07
C SER A 496 -4.96 -21.71 -12.44
N PRO A 497 -5.09 -21.39 -11.13
CA PRO A 497 -6.37 -20.96 -10.56
C PRO A 497 -6.98 -19.74 -11.26
N ALA A 498 -6.15 -18.76 -11.60
CA ALA A 498 -6.53 -17.55 -12.33
C ALA A 498 -6.59 -17.76 -13.86
N ASN A 499 -6.07 -18.88 -14.37
CA ASN A 499 -5.90 -19.18 -15.80
C ASN A 499 -5.06 -18.11 -16.53
N THR A 500 -4.04 -17.60 -15.84
CA THR A 500 -3.12 -16.55 -16.29
C THR A 500 -1.66 -17.00 -16.24
N VAL A 501 -0.79 -16.23 -16.88
CA VAL A 501 0.66 -16.30 -16.75
C VAL A 501 1.11 -15.10 -15.92
N TRP A 502 1.79 -15.34 -14.81
CA TRP A 502 2.44 -14.29 -14.05
C TRP A 502 3.89 -14.14 -14.52
N ILE A 503 4.32 -12.91 -14.76
CA ILE A 503 5.71 -12.58 -15.03
C ILE A 503 6.16 -11.46 -14.09
N GLN A 504 7.41 -11.50 -13.69
CA GLN A 504 8.04 -10.47 -12.86
C GLN A 504 9.13 -9.75 -13.65
N VAL A 505 9.07 -8.42 -13.64
CA VAL A 505 10.04 -7.54 -14.30
C VAL A 505 10.56 -6.49 -13.31
N ILE A 506 11.64 -5.80 -13.67
CA ILE A 506 12.15 -4.71 -12.83
C ILE A 506 11.20 -3.51 -12.91
N VAL A 507 10.91 -3.03 -14.11
CA VAL A 507 9.98 -1.93 -14.39
C VAL A 507 8.98 -2.39 -15.44
N ASP A 508 7.72 -2.01 -15.26
CA ASP A 508 6.70 -2.09 -16.31
C ASP A 508 6.64 -0.75 -17.05
N ASP A 509 7.22 -0.70 -18.25
CA ASP A 509 7.24 0.47 -19.12
C ASP A 509 6.08 0.47 -20.14
N GLY A 510 4.91 0.00 -19.70
CA GLY A 510 3.75 -0.29 -20.56
C GLY A 510 3.80 -1.68 -21.20
N LEU A 511 4.59 -2.59 -20.62
CA LEU A 511 4.65 -4.00 -21.00
C LEU A 511 3.29 -4.69 -20.80
N GLN A 512 2.59 -4.42 -19.70
CA GLN A 512 1.26 -5.00 -19.45
C GLN A 512 0.30 -4.70 -20.61
N GLU A 513 0.18 -3.44 -21.02
CA GLU A 513 -0.71 -3.03 -22.11
C GLU A 513 -0.35 -3.69 -23.43
N ARG A 514 0.95 -3.74 -23.77
CA ARG A 514 1.41 -4.41 -25.00
C ARG A 514 1.09 -5.90 -25.00
N LEU A 515 1.26 -6.57 -23.86
CA LEU A 515 0.95 -8.00 -23.73
C LEU A 515 -0.56 -8.26 -23.79
N ASP A 516 -1.38 -7.38 -23.21
CA ASP A 516 -2.85 -7.46 -23.31
C ASP A 516 -3.33 -7.23 -24.75
N GLU A 517 -2.69 -6.34 -25.52
CA GLU A 517 -2.99 -6.14 -26.94
C GLU A 517 -2.59 -7.35 -27.80
N GLU A 518 -1.43 -7.95 -27.52
CA GLU A 518 -0.88 -9.05 -28.31
C GLU A 518 -1.57 -10.39 -28.01
N TYR A 519 -1.75 -10.70 -26.73
CA TYR A 519 -2.22 -12.00 -26.27
C TYR A 519 -3.68 -12.00 -25.76
N GLY A 520 -4.29 -10.82 -25.69
CA GLY A 520 -5.62 -10.60 -25.15
C GLY A 520 -5.60 -10.28 -23.66
N PRO A 521 -6.53 -9.42 -23.20
CA PRO A 521 -6.54 -8.92 -21.83
C PRO A 521 -6.66 -10.06 -20.82
N GLY A 522 -5.84 -10.00 -19.77
CA GLY A 522 -5.91 -10.91 -18.63
C GLY A 522 -5.28 -12.28 -18.88
N LEU A 523 -4.60 -12.53 -20.00
CA LEU A 523 -3.74 -13.71 -20.12
C LEU A 523 -2.47 -13.54 -19.28
N VAL A 524 -1.85 -12.36 -19.31
CA VAL A 524 -0.57 -12.13 -18.65
C VAL A 524 -0.76 -11.09 -17.57
N ARG A 525 -0.23 -11.38 -16.38
CA ARG A 525 -0.14 -10.44 -15.26
C ARG A 525 1.33 -10.07 -15.08
N VAL A 526 1.66 -8.83 -15.37
CA VAL A 526 2.99 -8.25 -15.16
C VAL A 526 3.07 -7.73 -13.74
N GLU A 527 4.11 -8.12 -13.02
CA GLU A 527 4.45 -7.57 -11.72
C GLU A 527 5.80 -6.86 -11.80
N ALA A 528 5.78 -5.54 -11.63
CA ALA A 528 7.00 -4.74 -11.55
C ALA A 528 7.50 -4.65 -10.12
N LEU A 529 8.80 -4.89 -9.92
CA LEU A 529 9.45 -4.69 -8.63
C LEU A 529 9.63 -3.20 -8.29
N LEU A 530 9.83 -2.37 -9.31
CA LEU A 530 9.91 -0.92 -9.23
C LEU A 530 8.65 -0.32 -9.85
N LYS A 531 7.89 0.41 -9.02
CA LYS A 531 6.67 1.11 -9.44
C LYS A 531 6.96 2.61 -9.58
N PRO A 532 6.39 3.30 -10.58
CA PRO A 532 6.49 4.75 -10.64
C PRO A 532 5.87 5.36 -9.37
N VAL A 533 6.50 6.42 -8.87
CA VAL A 533 5.96 7.27 -7.81
C VAL A 533 5.38 8.50 -8.49
N ASP A 534 4.11 8.78 -8.21
CA ASP A 534 3.42 9.97 -8.72
C ASP A 534 3.92 11.27 -8.08
#